data_AF-A0A509EKA3-F1
#
_entry.id   AF-A0A509EKA3-F1
#
_cell.length_a   1.000
_cell.length_b   1.000
_cell.length_c   1.000
_cell.angle_alpha   90.00
_cell.angle_beta   90.00
_cell.angle_gamma   90.00
#
_symmetry.space_group_name_H-M   'P 1'
#
loop_
_entity.id
_entity.type
_entity.pdbx_description
1 polymer ?
#
loop_
_entity_poly.entity_id
_entity_poly.type
_entity_poly.pdbx_seq_one_letter_code
_entity_poly.pdbx_strand_id
1 'polypeptide(L)' 'MLTTPERREVQALLAGRGHPVGAVDGKVGPRTRAAIRAYQAATGLPPDGYADAALLEHLRAAPSAAPLATPSTVP' A
#
# COMPACT_ATOMS: atom_id res chain seq x y z
N MET A 1 7.90 -10.47 0.29
CA MET A 1 8.01 -10.03 -1.11
C MET A 1 6.59 -9.85 -1.64
N LEU A 2 6.21 -8.63 -2.02
CA LEU A 2 4.89 -8.38 -2.61
C LEU A 2 4.81 -8.90 -4.05
N THR A 3 3.69 -9.49 -4.38
CA THR A 3 3.29 -9.89 -5.74
C THR A 3 2.91 -8.67 -6.58
N THR A 4 2.87 -8.83 -7.91
CA THR A 4 2.42 -7.76 -8.82
C THR A 4 1.03 -7.18 -8.48
N PRO A 5 -0.02 -7.99 -8.20
CA PRO A 5 -1.31 -7.45 -7.81
C PRO A 5 -1.24 -6.67 -6.48
N GLU A 6 -0.50 -7.16 -5.49
CA GLU A 6 -0.32 -6.44 -4.22
C GLU A 6 0.38 -5.09 -4.39
N ARG A 7 1.41 -5.02 -5.24
CA ARG A 7 2.07 -3.73 -5.55
C ARG A 7 1.13 -2.73 -6.23
N ARG A 8 0.24 -3.22 -7.10
CA ARG A 8 -0.82 -2.38 -7.70
C ARG A 8 -1.80 -1.91 -6.64
N GLU A 9 -2.17 -2.77 -5.71
CA GLU A 9 -3.06 -2.42 -4.62
C GLU A 9 -2.45 -1.32 -3.73
N VAL A 10 -1.18 -1.46 -3.33
CA VAL A 10 -0.44 -0.39 -2.62
C VAL A 10 -0.50 0.92 -3.40
N GLN A 11 -0.22 0.87 -4.71
CA GLN A 11 -0.26 2.05 -5.57
C GLN A 11 -1.67 2.69 -5.62
N ALA A 12 -2.73 1.89 -5.78
CA ALA A 12 -4.10 2.36 -5.80
C ALA A 12 -4.52 2.98 -4.46
N LEU A 13 -4.17 2.33 -3.35
CA LEU A 13 -4.48 2.80 -1.99
C LEU A 13 -3.75 4.08 -1.63
N LEU A 14 -2.50 4.25 -2.09
CA LEU A 14 -1.74 5.48 -1.94
C LEU A 14 -2.32 6.61 -2.80
N ALA A 15 -2.67 6.33 -4.06
CA ALA A 15 -3.32 7.29 -4.94
C ALA A 15 -4.65 7.80 -4.37
N GLY A 16 -5.49 6.89 -3.85
CA GLY A 16 -6.75 7.23 -3.20
C GLY A 16 -6.60 8.07 -1.93
N ARG A 17 -5.43 8.03 -1.29
CA ARG A 17 -5.09 8.83 -0.11
C ARG A 17 -4.37 10.15 -0.44
N GLY A 18 -4.29 10.51 -1.72
CA GLY A 18 -3.67 11.76 -2.18
C GLY A 18 -2.15 11.68 -2.33
N HIS A 19 -1.55 10.49 -2.29
CA HIS A 19 -0.12 10.30 -2.55
C HIS A 19 0.11 9.94 -4.03
N PRO A 20 0.81 10.78 -4.82
CA PRO A 20 0.97 10.54 -6.25
C PRO A 20 1.99 9.43 -6.53
N VAL A 21 1.51 8.23 -6.83
CA VAL A 21 2.35 7.07 -7.16
C VAL A 21 2.76 6.98 -8.64
N GLY A 22 2.12 7.76 -9.51
CA GLY A 22 2.21 7.63 -10.96
C GLY A 22 1.21 6.59 -11.50
N ALA A 23 1.66 5.70 -12.39
CA ALA A 23 0.82 4.64 -12.93
C ALA A 23 0.67 3.48 -11.93
N VAL A 24 -0.55 2.94 -11.80
CA VAL A 24 -0.85 1.75 -10.99
C VAL A 24 -0.56 0.48 -11.82
N ASP A 25 0.71 0.29 -12.18
CA ASP A 25 1.17 -0.78 -13.07
C ASP A 25 1.76 -1.98 -12.31
N GLY A 26 1.99 -1.84 -11.00
CA GLY A 26 2.62 -2.82 -10.13
C GLY A 26 4.14 -2.72 -10.11
N LYS A 27 4.73 -1.69 -10.75
CA LYS A 27 6.16 -1.41 -10.73
C LYS A 27 6.47 -0.33 -9.68
N VAL A 28 7.26 -0.69 -8.67
CA VAL A 28 7.64 0.25 -7.60
C VAL A 28 8.80 1.12 -8.06
N GLY A 29 8.45 2.16 -8.83
CA GLY A 29 9.39 3.17 -9.33
C GLY A 29 9.66 4.30 -8.31
N PRO A 30 10.52 5.27 -8.66
CA PRO A 30 10.90 6.37 -7.77
C PRO A 30 9.70 7.17 -7.24
N ARG A 31 8.68 7.41 -8.08
CA ARG A 31 7.45 8.10 -7.68
C ARG A 31 6.65 7.29 -6.65
N THR A 32 6.46 5.99 -6.89
CA THR A 32 5.79 5.11 -5.94
C THR A 32 6.56 5.05 -4.61
N ARG A 33 7.89 4.95 -4.64
CA ARG A 33 8.72 4.98 -3.42
C ARG A 33 8.58 6.29 -2.66
N ALA A 34 8.58 7.43 -3.35
CA ALA A 34 8.37 8.73 -2.72
C ALA A 34 6.98 8.83 -2.05
N ALA A 35 5.93 8.35 -2.72
CA ALA A 35 4.59 8.27 -2.18
C ALA A 35 4.50 7.35 -0.96
N ILE A 36 5.18 6.20 -0.99
CA ILE A 36 5.29 5.28 0.16
C ILE A 36 5.96 5.99 1.34
N ARG A 37 7.10 6.66 1.12
CA ARG A 37 7.80 7.41 2.20
C ARG A 37 6.93 8.50 2.80
N ALA A 38 6.19 9.23 1.96
CA ALA A 38 5.28 10.27 2.41
C ALA A 38 4.15 9.70 3.28
N TYR A 39 3.56 8.58 2.85
CA TYR A 39 2.52 7.90 3.62
C TYR A 39 3.06 7.35 4.95
N GLN A 40 4.23 6.71 4.92
CA GLN A 40 4.89 6.19 6.12
C GLN A 40 5.18 7.32 7.12
N ALA A 41 5.74 8.43 6.65
CA ALA A 41 5.97 9.61 7.49
C ALA A 41 4.67 10.18 8.06
N ALA A 42 3.59 10.22 7.28
CA ALA A 42 2.28 10.72 7.72
C ALA A 42 1.59 9.81 8.75
N THR A 43 1.91 8.52 8.75
CA THR A 43 1.32 7.50 9.64
C THR A 43 2.21 7.14 10.84
N GLY A 44 3.40 7.75 10.94
CA GLY A 44 4.37 7.47 12.00
C GLY A 44 5.16 6.17 11.78
N LEU A 45 5.08 5.58 10.59
CA LEU A 45 5.92 4.45 10.16
C LEU A 45 7.31 4.93 9.73
N PRO A 46 8.34 4.06 9.77
CA PRO A 46 9.65 4.37 9.21
C PRO A 46 9.54 4.69 7.71
N PRO A 47 9.95 5.90 7.25
CA PRO A 47 9.83 6.30 5.85
C PRO A 47 10.96 5.75 4.99
N ASP A 48 11.06 4.42 4.92
CA ASP A 48 12.07 3.67 4.17
C ASP A 48 11.74 3.57 2.67
N GLY A 49 10.47 3.75 2.29
CA GLY A 49 10.01 3.77 0.92
C GLY A 49 9.84 2.38 0.29
N TYR A 50 9.74 1.34 1.12
CA TYR A 50 9.56 -0.03 0.65
C TYR A 50 8.09 -0.44 0.62
N ALA A 51 7.71 -1.08 -0.49
CA ALA A 51 6.38 -1.67 -0.65
C ALA A 51 6.42 -3.09 -0.07
N ASP A 52 6.16 -3.19 1.23
CA ASP A 52 6.12 -4.47 1.96
C ASP A 52 4.71 -4.86 2.38
N ALA A 53 4.55 -6.12 2.80
CA ALA A 53 3.28 -6.65 3.29
C ALA A 53 2.75 -5.84 4.48
N ALA A 54 3.64 -5.40 5.39
CA ALA A 54 3.24 -4.58 6.53
C ALA A 54 2.64 -3.23 6.10
N LEU A 55 3.21 -2.59 5.07
CA LEU A 55 2.65 -1.36 4.50
C LEU A 55 1.28 -1.61 3.88
N LEU A 56 1.15 -2.69 3.11
CA LEU A 56 -0.13 -3.06 2.47
C LEU A 56 -1.21 -3.32 3.52
N GLU A 57 -0.89 -4.08 4.57
CA GLU A 57 -1.81 -4.32 5.68
C GLU A 57 -2.17 -3.02 6.40
N HIS A 58 -1.23 -2.09 6.58
CA HIS A 58 -1.52 -0.78 7.17
C HIS A 58 -2.46 0.07 6.28
N LEU A 59 -2.23 0.04 4.96
CA LEU A 59 -3.09 0.70 3.97
C LEU A 59 -4.50 0.07 3.89
N ARG A 60 -4.64 -1.22 4.20
CA ARG A 60 -5.94 -1.92 4.31
C ARG A 60 -6.64 -1.65 5.64
N ALA A 61 -5.88 -1.61 6.74
CA ALA A 61 -6.39 -1.40 8.09
C ALA A 61 -6.81 0.05 8.35
N ALA A 62 -6.14 1.04 7.73
CA ALA A 62 -6.59 2.42 7.76
C ALA A 62 -7.93 2.52 7.00
N PRO A 63 -9.06 2.79 7.66
CA PRO A 63 -10.38 2.53 7.12
C PRO A 63 -10.68 3.43 5.93
N SER A 64 -10.70 2.87 4.73
CA SER A 64 -11.60 3.29 3.66
C SER A 64 -12.63 2.20 3.50
N ALA A 65 -13.64 2.21 4.40
CA ALA A 65 -14.91 1.49 4.33
C ALA A 65 -14.96 0.23 3.44
N ALA A 66 -14.56 -0.92 4.00
CA ALA A 66 -15.40 -2.11 4.01
C ALA A 66 -14.78 -3.14 4.98
N PRO A 67 -15.49 -3.58 6.03
CA PRO A 67 -15.14 -4.82 6.71
C PRO A 67 -15.43 -5.98 5.75
N LEU A 68 -14.91 -7.18 6.05
CA LEU A 68 -15.17 -8.45 5.36
C LEU A 68 -14.17 -8.83 4.26
N ALA A 69 -12.90 -9.02 4.63
CA ALA A 69 -12.22 -10.23 4.21
C ALA A 69 -12.40 -11.25 5.34
N THR A 70 -13.46 -12.06 5.26
CA THR A 70 -13.53 -13.28 6.07
C THR A 70 -12.26 -14.10 5.79
N PRO A 71 -11.51 -14.55 6.81
CA PRO A 71 -10.42 -15.50 6.60
C PRO A 71 -11.04 -16.82 6.11
N SER A 72 -11.07 -17.02 4.80
CA SER A 72 -11.60 -18.26 4.22
C SER A 72 -10.52 -19.35 4.26
N THR A 73 -10.49 -20.09 5.39
CA THR A 73 -10.35 -21.57 5.54
C THR A 73 -9.17 -22.28 4.83
N VAL A 74 -8.16 -22.84 5.52
CA VAL A 74 -8.08 -24.12 6.31
C VAL A 74 -8.12 -25.38 5.42
N PRO A 75 -7.25 -26.39 5.66
CA PRO A 75 -7.66 -27.61 6.38
C PRO A 75 -6.96 -27.79 7.73
#